data_AF-A0A534HL77-F1
#
_entry.id   AF-A0A534HL77-F1
#
_cell.length_a   1.000
_cell.length_b   1.000
_cell.length_c   1.000
_cell.angle_alpha   90.00
_cell.angle_beta   90.00
_cell.angle_gamma   90.00
#
_symmetry.space_group_name_H-M   'P 1'
#
loop_
_entity.id
_entity.type
_entity.pdbx_description
1 polymer ?
#
loop_
_entity_poly.entity_id
_entity_poly.type
_entity_poly.pdbx_seq_one_letter_code
_entity_poly.pdbx_strand_id
1 'polypeptide(L)'
;MYNHILGSSKDATRWKVPVRISRAGQRKPISLLLEKKSETHPLPRSRRPLTKDWIKVNAGQTGFYRVNYPREEWDRLREAVAAGEMGVEDRMGLQNDAHALMRAGYLPATTLLELTSAYREEDDATAWRSIVDSLHDFETLIADEPYLERFDAYGRDLLRLVGERTGWDPKPGEGHLDALKRSTVLGRLGHHSFRPVLDEAARRFERYLRDPASLHPDVRGVVYALVAQEADE
;
A
#
# COMPACT_ATOMS: atom_id res chain seq x y z
N MET A 1 12.11 -24.07 7.30
CA MET A 1 13.15 -24.03 6.26
C MET A 1 14.27 -23.01 6.54
N TYR A 2 14.11 -22.01 7.44
CA TYR A 2 15.18 -21.05 7.76
C TYR A 2 15.92 -21.27 9.10
N ASN A 3 15.41 -22.13 10.00
CA ASN A 3 16.00 -22.34 11.33
C ASN A 3 17.39 -23.04 11.30
N HIS A 4 17.81 -23.54 10.15
CA HIS A 4 19.05 -24.33 9.98
C HIS A 4 20.22 -23.50 9.42
N ILE A 5 19.97 -22.28 8.93
CA ILE A 5 20.97 -21.45 8.21
C ILE A 5 21.62 -20.42 9.15
N LEU A 6 20.95 -20.04 10.23
CA LEU A 6 21.52 -19.18 11.26
C LEU A 6 22.01 -20.08 12.40
N GLY A 7 23.33 -20.22 12.53
CA GLY A 7 23.92 -20.79 13.73
C GLY A 7 23.30 -20.12 14.98
N SER A 8 23.07 -20.89 16.04
CA SER A 8 22.31 -20.50 17.23
C SER A 8 22.97 -19.43 18.11
N SER A 9 23.69 -18.48 17.52
CA SER A 9 24.13 -17.28 18.20
C SER A 9 22.92 -16.34 18.26
N LYS A 10 22.39 -16.13 19.47
CA LYS A 10 21.43 -15.05 19.71
C LYS A 10 22.21 -13.75 19.58
N ASP A 11 22.01 -13.03 18.48
CA ASP A 11 22.59 -11.70 18.30
C ASP A 11 22.17 -10.80 19.49
N ALA A 12 23.16 -10.35 20.26
CA ALA A 12 22.97 -9.49 21.42
C ALA A 12 23.08 -7.99 21.06
N THR A 13 23.25 -7.67 19.78
CA THR A 13 23.42 -6.31 19.29
C THR A 13 22.25 -5.42 19.70
N ARG A 14 22.58 -4.25 20.23
CA ARG A 14 21.62 -3.21 20.59
C ARG A 14 21.98 -1.95 19.82
N TRP A 15 21.01 -1.43 19.08
CA TRP A 15 21.18 -0.17 18.36
C TRP A 15 20.72 0.99 19.22
N LYS A 16 21.48 2.08 19.16
CA LYS A 16 20.96 3.39 19.56
C LYS A 16 20.12 3.91 18.40
N VAL A 17 18.81 4.04 18.61
CA VAL A 17 17.87 4.33 17.52
C VAL A 17 17.41 5.78 17.62
N PRO A 18 17.73 6.66 16.65
CA PRO A 18 17.13 7.98 16.58
C PRO A 18 15.66 7.83 16.18
N VAL A 19 14.76 8.17 17.09
CA VAL A 19 13.32 8.03 16.90
C VAL A 19 12.72 9.40 16.61
N ARG A 20 12.01 9.50 15.48
CA ARG A 20 11.22 10.68 15.12
C ARG A 20 9.74 10.36 15.15
N ILE A 21 8.92 11.20 15.77
CA ILE A 21 7.49 10.95 15.99
C ILE A 21 6.69 12.09 15.36
N SER A 22 5.84 11.74 14.41
CA SER A 22 4.78 12.58 13.87
C SER A 22 3.52 12.37 14.71
N ARG A 23 2.77 13.45 14.98
CA ARG A 23 1.58 13.39 15.82
C ARG A 23 0.51 14.33 15.32
N ALA A 24 -0.74 13.93 15.49
CA ALA A 24 -1.92 14.70 15.13
C ALA A 24 -1.84 16.18 15.58
N GLY A 25 -2.03 17.09 14.62
CA GLY A 25 -2.04 18.53 14.87
C GLY A 25 -0.68 19.17 15.21
N GLN A 26 0.42 18.41 15.14
CA GLN A 26 1.77 18.95 15.31
C GLN A 26 2.46 19.16 13.96
N ARG A 27 3.08 20.34 13.77
CA ARG A 27 3.79 20.68 12.52
C ARG A 27 5.21 20.13 12.45
N LYS A 28 5.83 19.89 13.61
CA LYS A 28 7.23 19.45 13.70
C LYS A 28 7.28 18.10 14.42
N PRO A 29 8.03 17.12 13.90
CA PRO A 29 8.23 15.85 14.59
C PRO A 29 8.96 16.03 15.92
N ILE A 30 8.60 15.20 16.89
CA ILE A 30 9.35 15.05 18.15
C ILE A 30 10.52 14.12 17.88
N SER A 31 11.72 14.48 18.34
CA SER A 31 12.92 13.64 18.18
C SER A 31 13.43 13.18 19.55
N LEU A 32 13.78 11.90 19.66
CA LEU A 32 14.39 11.31 20.85
C LEU A 32 15.38 10.22 20.44
N LEU A 33 16.25 9.82 21.37
CA LEU A 33 17.20 8.72 21.16
C LEU A 33 16.80 7.56 22.08
N LEU A 34 16.51 6.40 21.49
CA LEU A 34 16.31 5.16 22.23
C LEU A 34 17.67 4.51 22.46
N GLU A 35 18.14 4.43 23.71
CA GLU A 35 19.45 3.88 24.06
C GLU A 35 19.36 2.48 24.70
N LYS A 36 18.24 2.19 25.34
CA LYS A 36 17.96 0.92 26.02
C LYS A 36 16.95 0.10 25.21
N LYS A 37 16.86 -1.19 25.56
CA LYS A 37 15.90 -2.13 24.95
C LYS A 37 14.44 -1.65 25.06
N SER A 38 14.11 -0.94 26.13
CA SER A 38 12.79 -0.37 26.38
C SER A 38 12.95 0.90 27.19
N GLU A 39 12.21 1.93 26.80
CA GLU A 39 12.17 3.24 27.46
C GLU A 39 10.75 3.80 27.39
N THR A 40 10.44 4.69 28.33
CA THR A 40 9.17 5.41 28.35
C THR A 40 9.47 6.90 28.28
N HIS A 41 8.89 7.56 27.27
CA HIS A 41 9.09 8.97 27.01
C HIS A 41 7.76 9.71 27.12
N PRO A 42 7.63 10.73 27.97
CA PRO A 42 6.41 11.52 28.03
C PRO A 42 6.28 12.38 26.78
N LEU A 43 5.12 12.32 26.12
CA LEU A 43 4.81 13.20 25.00
C LEU A 43 4.06 14.45 25.49
N PRO A 44 4.21 15.61 24.83
CA PRO A 44 3.43 16.80 25.15
C PRO A 44 1.93 16.51 25.13
N ARG A 45 1.13 17.23 25.93
CA ARG A 45 -0.33 17.06 25.88
C ARG A 45 -0.87 17.41 24.50
N SER A 46 -1.71 16.53 23.95
CA SER A 46 -2.43 16.85 22.71
C SER A 46 -3.57 17.82 22.98
N ARG A 47 -3.84 18.66 22.01
CA ARG A 47 -5.04 19.52 21.98
C ARG A 47 -6.22 18.83 21.30
N ARG A 48 -5.99 17.67 20.68
CA ARG A 48 -7.02 16.86 20.03
C ARG A 48 -7.64 15.88 21.02
N PRO A 49 -8.91 15.47 20.81
CA PRO A 49 -9.48 14.33 21.52
C PRO A 49 -8.60 13.09 21.37
N LEU A 50 -8.52 12.24 22.38
CA LEU A 50 -7.69 11.02 22.37
C LEU A 50 -8.00 10.08 21.18
N THR A 51 -9.23 10.11 20.68
CA THR A 51 -9.65 9.33 19.50
C THR A 51 -9.07 9.87 18.20
N LYS A 52 -8.67 11.14 18.14
CA LYS A 52 -8.09 11.80 16.96
C LYS A 52 -6.62 12.17 17.11
N ASP A 53 -5.99 11.67 18.18
CA ASP A 53 -4.62 11.99 18.56
C ASP A 53 -3.66 10.87 18.17
N TRP A 54 -3.57 10.61 16.87
CA TRP A 54 -2.70 9.57 16.32
C TRP A 54 -1.21 9.90 16.52
N ILE A 55 -0.40 8.86 16.67
CA ILE A 55 1.05 8.90 16.86
C ILE A 55 1.72 7.98 15.83
N LYS A 56 2.47 8.56 14.91
CA LYS A 56 3.23 7.85 13.89
C LYS A 56 4.72 7.96 14.21
N VAL A 57 5.35 6.85 14.54
CA VAL A 57 6.80 6.77 14.77
C VAL A 57 7.53 6.56 13.44
N ASN A 58 8.80 6.97 13.38
CA ASN A 58 9.60 7.08 12.16
C ASN A 58 9.04 8.13 11.18
N ALA A 59 8.86 9.36 11.66
CA ALA A 59 8.35 10.47 10.86
C ALA A 59 9.20 10.68 9.59
N GLY A 60 8.55 10.61 8.42
CA GLY A 60 9.19 10.72 7.11
C GLY A 60 10.03 9.50 6.72
N GLN A 61 9.92 8.38 7.46
CA GLN A 61 10.60 7.11 7.17
C GLN A 61 12.13 7.23 7.01
N THR A 62 12.74 8.02 7.89
CA THR A 62 14.19 8.33 7.83
C THR A 62 15.05 7.38 8.67
N GLY A 63 14.45 6.64 9.60
CA GLY A 63 15.11 5.66 10.43
C GLY A 63 15.09 4.26 9.81
N PHE A 64 16.19 3.52 9.97
CA PHE A 64 16.32 2.14 9.50
C PHE A 64 15.74 1.15 10.53
N TYR A 65 14.43 1.18 10.72
CA TYR A 65 13.69 0.28 11.60
C TYR A 65 12.21 0.25 11.20
N ARG A 66 11.49 -0.79 11.64
CA ARG A 66 10.04 -0.94 11.46
C ARG A 66 9.31 -0.64 12.75
N VAL A 67 8.07 -0.17 12.66
CA VAL A 67 7.25 0.15 13.83
C VAL A 67 5.99 -0.69 13.86
N ASN A 68 5.77 -1.38 14.99
CA ASN A 68 4.47 -1.96 15.32
C ASN A 68 3.79 -1.13 16.42
N TYR A 69 2.46 -1.06 16.36
CA TYR A 69 1.64 -0.28 17.27
C TYR A 69 0.60 -1.17 17.98
N PRO A 70 0.08 -0.76 19.14
CA PRO A 70 -1.14 -1.32 19.70
C PRO A 70 -2.32 -1.19 18.72
N ARG A 71 -3.33 -2.05 18.85
CA ARG A 71 -4.50 -2.08 17.96
C ARG A 71 -5.19 -0.73 17.85
N GLU A 72 -5.38 -0.06 18.97
CA GLU A 72 -6.08 1.22 19.05
C GLU A 72 -5.33 2.33 18.29
N GLU A 73 -4.00 2.24 18.22
CA GLU A 73 -3.19 3.18 17.47
C GLU A 73 -3.21 2.86 15.98
N TRP A 74 -3.21 1.58 15.58
CA TRP A 74 -3.45 1.20 14.19
C TRP A 74 -4.79 1.74 13.68
N ASP A 75 -5.85 1.67 14.49
CA ASP A 75 -7.18 2.19 14.13
C ASP A 75 -7.14 3.73 13.96
N ARG A 76 -6.46 4.46 14.86
CA ARG A 76 -6.25 5.91 14.73
C ARG A 76 -5.44 6.30 13.50
N LEU A 77 -4.37 5.56 13.21
CA LEU A 77 -3.51 5.80 12.05
C LEU A 77 -4.27 5.54 10.75
N ARG A 78 -5.11 4.51 10.69
CA ARG A 78 -6.03 4.24 9.57
C ARG A 78 -6.99 5.40 9.33
N GLU A 79 -7.61 5.93 10.39
CA GLU A 79 -8.50 7.11 10.27
C GLU A 79 -7.74 8.35 9.80
N ALA A 80 -6.51 8.56 10.25
CA ALA A 80 -5.66 9.66 9.83
C ALA A 80 -5.27 9.59 8.34
N VAL A 81 -4.99 8.39 7.84
CA VAL A 81 -4.79 8.13 6.40
C VAL A 81 -6.03 8.50 5.61
N ALA A 82 -7.20 7.99 6.01
CA ALA A 82 -8.46 8.27 5.33
C ALA A 82 -8.84 9.76 5.34
N ALA A 83 -8.46 10.48 6.40
CA ALA A 83 -8.67 11.92 6.53
C ALA A 83 -7.61 12.78 5.81
N GLY A 84 -6.60 12.18 5.17
CA GLY A 84 -5.54 12.91 4.47
C GLY A 84 -4.62 13.71 5.40
N GLU A 85 -4.51 13.32 6.68
CA GLU A 85 -3.75 14.08 7.69
C GLU A 85 -2.25 13.74 7.73
N MET A 86 -1.81 12.75 6.95
CA MET A 86 -0.42 12.28 6.91
C MET A 86 0.25 12.62 5.59
N GLY A 87 1.56 12.92 5.63
CA GLY A 87 2.38 13.06 4.42
C GLY A 87 2.60 11.72 3.70
N VAL A 88 2.91 11.78 2.41
CA VAL A 88 3.06 10.60 1.53
C VAL A 88 4.05 9.59 2.12
N GLU A 89 5.21 10.05 2.57
CA GLU A 89 6.28 9.20 3.11
C GLU A 89 5.82 8.42 4.36
N ASP A 90 5.08 9.09 5.24
CA ASP A 90 4.55 8.47 6.46
C ASP A 90 3.46 7.44 6.14
N ARG A 91 2.55 7.75 5.20
CA ARG A 91 1.51 6.81 4.74
C ARG A 91 2.14 5.59 4.07
N MET A 92 3.12 5.78 3.21
CA MET A 92 3.80 4.70 2.51
C MET A 92 4.52 3.77 3.48
N GLY A 93 5.31 4.31 4.40
CA GLY A 93 6.02 3.42 5.31
C GLY A 93 5.15 2.82 6.41
N LEU A 94 4.00 3.43 6.75
CA LEU A 94 2.98 2.79 7.58
C LEU A 94 2.46 1.51 6.90
N GLN A 95 2.12 1.60 5.62
CA GLN A 95 1.68 0.47 4.82
C GLN A 95 2.79 -0.58 4.64
N ASN A 96 4.04 -0.14 4.41
CA ASN A 96 5.18 -1.04 4.28
C ASN A 96 5.47 -1.81 5.58
N ASP A 97 5.38 -1.13 6.73
CA ASP A 97 5.52 -1.76 8.04
C ASP A 97 4.38 -2.74 8.32
N ALA A 98 3.14 -2.36 8.05
CA ALA A 98 1.99 -3.25 8.22
C ALA A 98 2.15 -4.53 7.40
N HIS A 99 2.54 -4.40 6.13
CA HIS A 99 2.77 -5.54 5.25
C HIS A 99 3.91 -6.45 5.75
N ALA A 100 5.05 -5.86 6.13
CA ALA A 100 6.19 -6.64 6.62
C ALA A 100 5.90 -7.33 7.97
N LEU A 101 5.20 -6.64 8.88
CA LEU A 101 4.80 -7.20 10.17
C LEU A 101 3.77 -8.33 10.00
N MET A 102 2.85 -8.20 9.03
CA MET A 102 1.90 -9.25 8.67
C MET A 102 2.64 -10.50 8.18
N ARG A 103 3.54 -10.35 7.20
CA ARG A 103 4.35 -11.48 6.69
C ARG A 103 5.22 -12.12 7.76
N ALA A 104 5.66 -11.35 8.76
CA ALA A 104 6.45 -11.84 9.89
C ALA A 104 5.61 -12.43 11.04
N GLY A 105 4.27 -12.39 10.97
CA GLY A 105 3.37 -12.90 12.00
C GLY A 105 3.21 -11.99 13.23
N TYR A 106 3.66 -10.73 13.15
CA TYR A 106 3.55 -9.73 14.22
C TYR A 106 2.31 -8.84 14.10
N LEU A 107 1.60 -8.90 12.98
CA LEU A 107 0.38 -8.14 12.75
C LEU A 107 -0.68 -9.05 12.09
N PRO A 108 -1.94 -9.05 12.55
CA PRO A 108 -3.00 -9.78 11.87
C PRO A 108 -3.20 -9.27 10.43
N ALA A 109 -3.46 -10.18 9.49
CA ALA A 109 -3.73 -9.80 8.11
C ALA A 109 -4.97 -8.90 7.98
N THR A 110 -5.96 -9.07 8.85
CA THR A 110 -7.14 -8.18 8.89
C THR A 110 -6.76 -6.73 9.15
N THR A 111 -5.77 -6.45 10.00
CA THR A 111 -5.30 -5.08 10.25
C THR A 111 -4.64 -4.46 9.02
N LEU A 112 -3.91 -5.25 8.23
CA LEU A 112 -3.38 -4.79 6.94
C LEU A 112 -4.51 -4.44 5.96
N LEU A 113 -5.51 -5.31 5.80
CA LEU A 113 -6.65 -5.08 4.90
C LEU A 113 -7.52 -3.90 5.32
N GLU A 114 -7.74 -3.74 6.62
CA GLU A 114 -8.41 -2.57 7.22
C GLU A 114 -7.63 -1.29 6.91
N LEU A 115 -6.29 -1.32 7.05
CA LEU A 115 -5.43 -0.19 6.73
C LEU A 115 -5.47 0.17 5.25
N THR A 116 -5.30 -0.79 4.33
CA THR A 116 -5.33 -0.52 2.88
C THR A 116 -6.67 0.05 2.44
N SER A 117 -7.76 -0.27 3.13
CA SER A 117 -9.09 0.30 2.85
C SER A 117 -9.18 1.83 3.08
N ALA A 118 -8.26 2.42 3.84
CA ALA A 118 -8.18 3.85 4.08
C ALA A 118 -7.54 4.63 2.91
N TYR A 119 -6.90 3.94 1.97
CA TYR A 119 -6.18 4.55 0.83
C TYR A 119 -7.06 4.77 -0.39
N ARG A 120 -8.40 4.66 -0.29
CA ARG A 120 -9.33 4.86 -1.43
C ARG A 120 -9.15 6.19 -2.15
N GLU A 121 -8.73 7.24 -1.44
CA GLU A 121 -8.46 8.57 -1.98
C GLU A 121 -6.95 8.84 -2.22
N GLU A 122 -6.10 7.82 -2.15
CA GLU A 122 -4.67 7.95 -2.46
C GLU A 122 -4.48 8.30 -3.94
N ASP A 123 -3.45 9.10 -4.23
CA ASP A 123 -3.15 9.54 -5.60
C ASP A 123 -1.66 9.36 -5.96
N ASP A 124 -0.82 9.01 -5.00
CA ASP A 124 0.59 8.74 -5.23
C ASP A 124 0.82 7.38 -5.92
N ALA A 125 1.57 7.40 -7.03
CA ALA A 125 1.87 6.21 -7.82
C ALA A 125 2.64 5.15 -7.03
N THR A 126 3.56 5.58 -6.17
CA THR A 126 4.44 4.69 -5.39
C THR A 126 3.68 4.06 -4.24
N ALA A 127 2.79 4.81 -3.60
CA ALA A 127 1.86 4.30 -2.60
C ALA A 127 0.95 3.21 -3.21
N TRP A 128 0.33 3.49 -4.36
CA TRP A 128 -0.50 2.50 -5.06
C TRP A 128 0.26 1.25 -5.47
N ARG A 129 1.50 1.41 -5.96
CA ARG A 129 2.34 0.26 -6.29
C ARG A 129 2.57 -0.63 -5.06
N SER A 130 2.95 -0.04 -3.94
CA SER A 130 3.19 -0.79 -2.70
C SER A 130 1.93 -1.49 -2.16
N ILE A 131 0.77 -0.83 -2.28
CA ILE A 131 -0.54 -1.42 -1.91
C ILE A 131 -0.83 -2.62 -2.80
N VAL A 132 -0.74 -2.46 -4.12
CA VAL A 132 -1.01 -3.54 -5.09
C VAL A 132 -0.08 -4.73 -4.87
N ASP A 133 1.22 -4.50 -4.68
CA ASP A 133 2.18 -5.57 -4.40
C ASP A 133 1.84 -6.31 -3.09
N SER A 134 1.37 -5.60 -2.06
CA SER A 134 0.99 -6.23 -0.78
C SER A 134 -0.32 -7.02 -0.88
N LEU A 135 -1.26 -6.57 -1.71
CA LEU A 135 -2.49 -7.31 -2.00
C LEU A 135 -2.19 -8.57 -2.81
N HIS A 136 -1.25 -8.49 -3.76
CA HIS A 136 -0.83 -9.65 -4.55
C HIS A 136 -0.14 -10.73 -3.69
N ASP A 137 0.75 -10.31 -2.79
CA ASP A 137 1.37 -11.23 -1.82
C ASP A 137 0.30 -11.91 -0.95
N PHE A 138 -0.71 -11.17 -0.49
CA PHE A 138 -1.80 -11.73 0.30
C PHE A 138 -2.68 -12.69 -0.52
N GLU A 139 -3.05 -12.30 -1.74
CA GLU A 139 -3.82 -13.13 -2.67
C GLU A 139 -3.16 -14.48 -2.94
N THR A 140 -1.85 -14.48 -3.13
CA THR A 140 -1.06 -15.70 -3.34
C THR A 140 -1.20 -16.67 -2.17
N LEU A 141 -1.36 -16.18 -0.94
CA LEU A 141 -1.56 -17.02 0.24
C LEU A 141 -2.97 -17.63 0.32
N ILE A 142 -3.93 -17.07 -0.41
CA ILE A 142 -5.36 -17.42 -0.32
C ILE A 142 -5.93 -17.92 -1.64
N ALA A 143 -5.07 -18.23 -2.62
CA ALA A 143 -5.49 -18.54 -4.00
C ALA A 143 -6.44 -19.76 -4.09
N ASP A 144 -6.31 -20.73 -3.19
CA ASP A 144 -7.16 -21.92 -3.16
C ASP A 144 -8.29 -21.84 -2.09
N GLU A 145 -8.48 -20.66 -1.51
CA GLU A 145 -9.41 -20.48 -0.39
C GLU A 145 -10.80 -20.03 -0.87
N PRO A 146 -11.89 -20.47 -0.20
CA PRO A 146 -13.27 -20.19 -0.63
C PRO A 146 -13.66 -18.71 -0.53
N TYR A 147 -12.79 -17.87 0.04
CA TYR A 147 -13.00 -16.44 0.20
C TYR A 147 -12.19 -15.60 -0.81
N LEU A 148 -11.50 -16.21 -1.78
CA LEU A 148 -10.78 -15.50 -2.83
C LEU A 148 -11.70 -14.50 -3.58
N GLU A 149 -12.90 -14.93 -4.00
CA GLU A 149 -13.83 -14.02 -4.69
C GLU A 149 -14.25 -12.81 -3.81
N ARG A 150 -14.32 -12.99 -2.48
CA ARG A 150 -14.59 -11.87 -1.57
C ARG A 150 -13.40 -10.91 -1.51
N PHE A 151 -12.19 -11.43 -1.60
CA PHE A 151 -10.98 -10.64 -1.70
C PHE A 151 -10.90 -9.90 -3.04
N ASP A 152 -11.27 -10.53 -4.15
CA ASP A 152 -11.34 -9.87 -5.46
C ASP A 152 -12.38 -8.74 -5.46
N ALA A 153 -13.56 -8.97 -4.87
CA ALA A 153 -14.56 -7.93 -4.69
C ALA A 153 -14.03 -6.74 -3.87
N TYR A 154 -13.25 -7.01 -2.82
CA TYR A 154 -12.57 -5.97 -2.06
C TYR A 154 -11.53 -5.22 -2.90
N GLY A 155 -10.70 -5.93 -3.67
CA GLY A 155 -9.71 -5.33 -4.57
C GLY A 155 -10.35 -4.42 -5.61
N ARG A 156 -11.45 -4.86 -6.23
CA ARG A 156 -12.26 -4.04 -7.14
C ARG A 156 -12.75 -2.76 -6.45
N ASP A 157 -13.38 -2.86 -5.28
CA ASP A 157 -13.90 -1.70 -4.56
C ASP A 157 -12.80 -0.69 -4.18
N LEU A 158 -11.65 -1.18 -3.71
CA LEU A 158 -10.51 -0.35 -3.32
C LEU A 158 -9.93 0.44 -4.51
N LEU A 159 -9.79 -0.21 -5.67
CA LEU A 159 -9.08 0.34 -6.83
C LEU A 159 -10.00 1.09 -7.81
N ARG A 160 -11.33 0.88 -7.74
CA ARG A 160 -12.28 1.41 -8.74
C ARG A 160 -12.16 2.92 -8.91
N LEU A 161 -12.16 3.66 -7.80
CA LEU A 161 -12.12 5.13 -7.85
C LEU A 161 -10.85 5.66 -8.53
N VAL A 162 -9.68 5.14 -8.17
CA VAL A 162 -8.41 5.54 -8.78
C VAL A 162 -8.32 5.08 -10.24
N GLY A 163 -8.87 3.92 -10.59
CA GLY A 163 -8.91 3.42 -11.97
C GLY A 163 -9.77 4.30 -12.87
N GLU A 164 -10.97 4.65 -12.43
CA GLU A 164 -11.88 5.57 -13.12
C GLU A 164 -11.25 6.96 -13.27
N ARG A 165 -10.62 7.49 -12.21
CA ARG A 165 -9.92 8.78 -12.25
C ARG A 165 -8.73 8.76 -13.19
N THR A 166 -7.95 7.69 -13.24
CA THR A 166 -6.73 7.64 -14.05
C THR A 166 -7.06 7.46 -15.54
N GLY A 167 -7.97 6.55 -15.86
CA GLY A 167 -8.36 6.25 -17.24
C GLY A 167 -7.21 5.68 -18.10
N TRP A 168 -7.50 5.40 -19.37
CA TRP A 168 -6.59 4.67 -20.27
C TRP A 168 -5.65 5.56 -21.08
N ASP A 169 -6.02 6.82 -21.30
CA ASP A 169 -5.31 7.72 -22.19
C ASP A 169 -4.54 8.77 -21.38
N PRO A 170 -3.32 9.15 -21.82
CA PRO A 170 -2.57 10.23 -21.20
C PRO A 170 -3.34 11.54 -21.21
N LYS A 171 -3.26 12.30 -20.12
CA LYS A 171 -3.89 13.61 -19.97
C LYS A 171 -2.86 14.74 -20.01
N PRO A 172 -3.24 15.97 -20.40
CA PRO A 172 -2.32 17.11 -20.35
C PRO A 172 -1.75 17.31 -18.94
N GLY A 173 -0.42 17.45 -18.86
CA GLY A 173 0.29 17.67 -17.61
C GLY A 173 0.71 16.41 -16.85
N GLU A 174 0.33 15.23 -17.34
CA GLU A 174 0.79 13.96 -16.75
C GLU A 174 2.27 13.70 -17.02
N GLY A 175 2.95 13.17 -16.01
CA GLY A 175 4.32 12.72 -16.07
C GLY A 175 4.46 11.20 -16.09
N HIS A 176 5.70 10.72 -15.98
CA HIS A 176 6.00 9.28 -15.97
C HIS A 176 5.29 8.53 -14.83
N LEU A 177 5.17 9.14 -13.64
CA LEU A 177 4.51 8.50 -12.49
C LEU A 177 3.01 8.28 -12.73
N ASP A 178 2.34 9.16 -13.46
CA ASP A 178 0.93 8.99 -13.82
C ASP A 178 0.73 7.81 -14.76
N ALA A 179 1.64 7.64 -15.73
CA ALA A 179 1.66 6.47 -16.60
C ALA A 179 1.90 5.16 -15.83
N LEU A 180 2.81 5.15 -14.85
CA LEU A 180 3.03 3.99 -13.99
C LEU A 180 1.81 3.68 -13.12
N LYS A 181 1.18 4.71 -12.52
CA LYS A 181 -0.06 4.56 -11.74
C LYS A 181 -1.16 3.96 -12.60
N ARG A 182 -1.36 4.49 -13.81
CA ARG A 182 -2.33 3.96 -14.79
C ARG A 182 -2.17 2.48 -15.01
N SER A 183 -0.96 2.07 -15.41
CA SER A 183 -0.71 0.66 -15.74
C SER A 183 -0.88 -0.23 -14.51
N THR A 184 -0.42 0.23 -13.34
CA THR A 184 -0.54 -0.52 -12.07
C THR A 184 -2.01 -0.73 -11.68
N VAL A 185 -2.80 0.34 -11.69
CA VAL A 185 -4.20 0.31 -11.23
C VAL A 185 -5.09 -0.43 -12.22
N LEU A 186 -4.98 -0.16 -13.52
CA LEU A 186 -5.79 -0.83 -14.54
C LEU A 186 -5.45 -2.33 -14.62
N GLY A 187 -4.16 -2.68 -14.60
CA GLY A 187 -3.75 -4.07 -14.58
C GLY A 187 -4.32 -4.81 -13.37
N ARG A 188 -4.25 -4.20 -12.18
CA ARG A 188 -4.79 -4.84 -10.98
C ARG A 188 -6.32 -4.91 -10.94
N LEU A 189 -7.03 -3.91 -11.47
CA LEU A 189 -8.49 -3.97 -11.62
C LEU A 189 -8.91 -5.11 -12.56
N GLY A 190 -8.23 -5.25 -13.70
CA GLY A 190 -8.51 -6.34 -14.64
C GLY A 190 -8.18 -7.71 -14.06
N HIS A 191 -7.07 -7.82 -13.32
CA HIS A 191 -6.71 -9.03 -12.57
C HIS A 191 -7.83 -9.48 -11.62
N HIS A 192 -8.47 -8.54 -10.91
CA HIS A 192 -9.65 -8.82 -10.06
C HIS A 192 -10.97 -8.92 -10.85
N SER A 193 -10.93 -9.30 -12.12
CA SER A 193 -12.08 -9.52 -13.00
C SER A 193 -13.03 -8.32 -13.14
N PHE A 194 -12.52 -7.08 -13.08
CA PHE A 194 -13.34 -5.89 -13.27
C PHE A 194 -13.70 -5.70 -14.75
N ARG A 195 -14.91 -6.15 -15.12
CA ARG A 195 -15.41 -6.22 -16.50
C ARG A 195 -15.21 -4.95 -17.35
N PRO A 196 -15.48 -3.73 -16.86
CA PRO A 196 -15.27 -2.52 -17.66
C PRO A 196 -13.82 -2.32 -18.12
N VAL A 197 -12.84 -2.75 -17.33
CA VAL A 197 -11.42 -2.69 -17.66
C VAL A 197 -11.06 -3.77 -18.68
N LEU A 198 -11.55 -4.99 -18.48
CA LEU A 198 -11.29 -6.12 -19.39
C LEU A 198 -11.90 -5.89 -20.77
N ASP A 199 -13.12 -5.36 -20.84
CA ASP A 199 -13.78 -5.03 -22.12
C ASP A 199 -13.08 -3.91 -22.88
N GLU A 200 -12.59 -2.89 -22.18
CA GLU A 200 -11.80 -1.82 -22.81
C GLU A 200 -10.43 -2.33 -23.26
N ALA A 201 -9.79 -3.23 -22.50
CA ALA A 201 -8.54 -3.88 -22.90
C ALA A 201 -8.73 -4.67 -24.20
N ALA A 202 -9.77 -5.50 -24.28
CA ALA A 202 -10.11 -6.26 -25.49
C ALA A 202 -10.35 -5.35 -26.70
N ARG A 203 -11.17 -4.30 -26.55
CA ARG A 203 -11.42 -3.32 -27.63
C ARG A 203 -10.15 -2.63 -28.10
N ARG A 204 -9.26 -2.26 -27.17
CA ARG A 204 -7.97 -1.64 -27.51
C ARG A 204 -7.03 -2.61 -28.22
N PHE A 205 -7.02 -3.87 -27.81
CA PHE A 205 -6.22 -4.91 -28.46
C PHE A 205 -6.69 -5.18 -29.89
N GLU A 206 -7.99 -5.32 -30.13
CA GLU A 206 -8.55 -5.49 -31.47
C GLU A 206 -8.19 -4.33 -32.41
N ARG A 207 -8.21 -3.10 -31.89
CA ARG A 207 -7.80 -1.91 -32.63
C ARG A 207 -6.31 -1.93 -32.93
N TYR A 208 -5.49 -2.33 -31.96
CA TYR A 208 -4.04 -2.48 -32.09
C TYR A 208 -3.65 -3.48 -33.20
N LEU A 209 -4.38 -4.59 -33.35
CA LEU A 209 -4.14 -5.58 -34.41
C LEU A 209 -4.32 -5.01 -35.83
N ARG A 210 -5.16 -3.98 -35.98
CA ARG A 210 -5.41 -3.29 -37.27
C ARG A 210 -4.47 -2.10 -37.48
N ASP A 211 -4.17 -1.39 -36.39
CA ASP A 211 -3.28 -0.23 -36.37
C ASP A 211 -2.41 -0.26 -35.11
N PRO A 212 -1.14 -0.68 -35.22
CA PRO A 212 -0.22 -0.71 -34.08
C PRO A 212 0.03 0.64 -33.40
N ALA A 213 -0.19 1.76 -34.10
CA ALA A 213 -0.04 3.10 -33.53
C ALA A 213 -1.21 3.50 -32.63
N SER A 214 -2.35 2.81 -32.72
CA SER A 214 -3.58 3.10 -31.97
C SER A 214 -3.51 2.77 -30.47
N LEU A 215 -2.42 2.13 -30.01
CA LEU A 215 -2.19 1.75 -28.62
C LEU A 215 -0.87 2.33 -28.11
N HIS A 216 -0.99 3.24 -27.13
CA HIS A 216 0.14 3.90 -26.51
C HIS A 216 1.10 2.89 -25.85
N PRO A 217 2.43 3.01 -26.02
CA PRO A 217 3.41 2.06 -25.47
C PRO A 217 3.24 1.77 -23.97
N ASP A 218 2.97 2.79 -23.16
CA ASP A 218 2.84 2.67 -21.69
C ASP A 218 1.75 1.69 -21.22
N VAL A 219 0.70 1.48 -22.02
CA VAL A 219 -0.42 0.59 -21.66
C VAL A 219 -0.42 -0.72 -22.43
N ARG A 220 0.51 -0.94 -23.38
CA ARG A 220 0.58 -2.17 -24.18
C ARG A 220 0.72 -3.41 -23.31
N GLY A 221 1.65 -3.38 -22.35
CA GLY A 221 1.90 -4.51 -21.45
C GLY A 221 0.65 -4.92 -20.67
N VAL A 222 -0.10 -3.94 -20.15
CA VAL A 222 -1.36 -4.19 -19.42
C VAL A 222 -2.43 -4.74 -20.35
N VAL A 223 -2.63 -4.16 -21.52
CA VAL A 223 -3.62 -4.66 -22.49
C VAL A 223 -3.32 -6.10 -22.89
N TYR A 224 -2.06 -6.43 -23.20
CA TYR A 224 -1.68 -7.79 -23.59
C TYR A 224 -1.90 -8.79 -22.45
N ALA A 225 -1.50 -8.44 -21.24
CA ALA A 225 -1.67 -9.31 -20.08
C ALA A 225 -3.16 -9.59 -19.80
N LEU A 226 -4.02 -8.57 -19.85
CA LEU A 226 -5.44 -8.72 -19.57
C LEU A 226 -6.19 -9.52 -20.65
N VAL A 227 -5.83 -9.35 -21.92
CA VAL A 227 -6.42 -10.17 -23.00
C VAL A 227 -5.94 -11.62 -22.94
N ALA A 228 -4.68 -11.84 -22.56
CA ALA A 228 -4.16 -13.20 -22.37
C ALA A 228 -4.86 -13.91 -21.20
N GLN A 229 -5.09 -13.22 -20.09
CA GLN A 229 -5.84 -13.75 -18.93
C GLN A 229 -7.21 -14.29 -19.34
N GLU A 230 -7.96 -13.53 -20.14
CA GLU A 230 -9.31 -13.90 -20.60
C GLU A 230 -9.33 -14.99 -21.67
N ALA A 231 -8.20 -15.25 -22.34
CA ALA A 231 -8.11 -16.31 -23.33
C ALA A 231 -7.85 -17.69 -22.71
N ASP A 232 -7.43 -17.72 -21.44
CA ASP A 232 -7.14 -18.93 -20.67
C ASP A 232 -8.35 -19.41 -19.82
N GLU A 233 -9.44 -18.62 -19.76
CA GLU A 233 -10.74 -18.98 -19.14
C GLU A 233 -11.73 -19.58 -20.16
#